data_AF-A0A815DBX4-F1
#
_entry.id   AF-A0A815DBX4-F1
#
_cell.length_a   1.000
_cell.length_b   1.000
_cell.length_c   1.000
_cell.angle_alpha   90.00
_cell.angle_beta   90.00
_cell.angle_gamma   90.00
#
_symmetry.space_group_name_H-M   'P 1'
#
loop_
_entity.id
_entity.type
_entity.pdbx_description
1 polymer ?
#
loop_
_entity_poly.entity_id
_entity_poly.type
_entity_poly.pdbx_seq_one_letter_code
_entity_poly.pdbx_strand_id
1 'polypeptide(L)'
;MGQRISCVENSSASGTAVWEVVNDEVMTLANNYRYSLQQTWVKRGFLQIVKDILRLYIKLDLPRLMTRYQCEKIEKYFNESCENEEVKAIIKAYTATNGFSRYINMDLANLVSTNDWRDIRISPNAPEDRQYWEGALDVVCIIVHHPGRSTYEVKQETKVFRGMSISKNYLDNFQDGTCLTNKTFLSTSITQDVAERYLHTDEELTGCLCIYTIVPSDRRTALHIKDISKITDEEEVLILPYTTFKAKSPSWGCTSHNIKGRQLEPMCEDLGLQISQINGPTSKRSSNVNVHIRGLQTADGVVETDPVPEASIDIERELAEVTEKYLQEEAQVLQTTYKEALDTITRIHPKRAIDPSGTSNMSIK
;
A
#
# COMPACT_ATOMS: atom_id res chain seq x y z
N MET A 1 -19.65 50.39 0.20
CA MET A 1 -19.30 49.11 0.85
C MET A 1 -18.22 48.46 0.00
N GLY A 2 -16.95 48.61 0.39
CA GLY A 2 -15.82 48.07 -0.37
C GLY A 2 -15.38 46.74 0.23
N GLN A 3 -15.57 45.65 -0.52
CA GLN A 3 -14.99 44.36 -0.18
C GLN A 3 -13.48 44.42 -0.46
N ARG A 4 -12.69 44.31 0.62
CA ARG A 4 -11.25 44.02 0.55
C ARG A 4 -11.10 42.57 0.13
N ILE A 5 -10.65 42.34 -1.10
CA ILE A 5 -10.01 41.09 -1.50
C ILE A 5 -8.64 41.10 -0.82
N SER A 6 -8.47 40.31 0.24
CA SER A 6 -7.15 40.03 0.79
C SER A 6 -6.50 38.98 -0.10
N CYS A 7 -5.51 39.40 -0.88
CA CYS A 7 -4.60 38.48 -1.55
C CYS A 7 -3.95 37.58 -0.49
N VAL A 8 -4.09 36.26 -0.65
CA VAL A 8 -3.40 35.28 0.18
C VAL A 8 -1.94 35.29 -0.28
N GLU A 9 -1.04 35.75 0.59
CA GLU A 9 0.39 35.66 0.34
C GLU A 9 0.82 34.18 0.38
N ASN A 10 1.10 33.69 -0.82
CA ASN A 10 1.83 32.51 -1.25
C ASN A 10 2.46 31.65 -0.14
N SER A 11 2.01 30.40 -0.04
CA SER A 11 2.79 29.30 0.55
C SER A 11 3.99 29.00 -0.34
N SER A 12 5.05 29.79 -0.21
CA SER A 12 6.29 29.53 -0.94
C SER A 12 6.91 28.24 -0.42
N ALA A 13 6.97 27.20 -1.26
CA ALA A 13 7.74 25.99 -0.97
C ALA A 13 9.16 26.38 -0.52
N SER A 14 9.64 25.79 0.57
CA SER A 14 10.97 26.03 1.12
C SER A 14 12.11 25.49 0.24
N GLY A 15 11.76 24.72 -0.79
CA GLY A 15 12.70 24.21 -1.78
C GLY A 15 11.97 23.70 -3.02
N THR A 16 12.68 23.70 -4.14
CA THR A 16 12.22 23.09 -5.39
C THR A 16 13.26 22.07 -5.85
N ALA A 17 12.81 20.84 -6.08
CA ALA A 17 13.66 19.76 -6.62
C ALA A 17 13.22 19.46 -8.05
N VAL A 18 14.15 19.57 -9.01
CA VAL A 18 13.89 19.27 -10.42
C VAL A 18 14.48 17.91 -10.76
N TRP A 19 13.64 17.06 -11.33
CA TRP A 19 13.95 15.67 -11.65
C TRP A 19 13.72 15.42 -13.13
N GLU A 20 14.68 14.77 -13.76
CA GLU A 20 14.52 14.27 -15.12
C GLU A 20 14.56 12.76 -15.15
N VAL A 21 13.68 12.16 -15.93
CA VAL A 21 13.70 10.72 -16.16
C VAL A 21 15.00 10.37 -16.89
N VAL A 22 15.78 9.47 -16.30
CA VAL A 22 16.96 8.92 -16.95
C VAL A 22 16.52 7.74 -17.80
N ASN A 23 17.08 7.59 -18.99
CA ASN A 23 16.86 6.39 -19.79
C ASN A 23 17.23 5.14 -18.96
N ASP A 24 16.27 4.24 -18.87
CA ASP A 24 16.30 2.98 -18.13
C ASP A 24 17.56 2.15 -18.35
N GLU A 25 18.16 2.20 -19.54
CA GLU A 25 19.37 1.43 -19.89
C GLU A 25 20.56 1.72 -18.97
N VAL A 26 20.60 2.88 -18.32
CA VAL A 26 21.68 3.26 -17.38
C VAL A 26 21.54 2.57 -16.02
N MET A 27 20.35 2.03 -15.69
CA MET A 27 20.02 1.57 -14.32
C MET A 27 19.61 0.10 -14.30
N THR A 28 20.61 -0.77 -14.27
CA THR A 28 20.51 -2.24 -14.23
C THR A 28 19.46 -2.75 -13.23
N LEU A 29 19.34 -2.13 -12.06
CA LEU A 29 18.40 -2.58 -11.02
C LEU A 29 16.93 -2.42 -11.45
N ALA A 30 16.54 -1.23 -11.95
CA ALA A 30 15.19 -0.96 -12.42
C ALA A 30 14.79 -1.91 -13.57
N ASN A 31 15.72 -2.17 -14.48
CA ASN A 31 15.53 -3.11 -15.59
C ASN A 31 15.32 -4.54 -15.10
N ASN A 32 16.09 -5.00 -14.11
CA ASN A 32 15.92 -6.33 -13.55
C ASN A 32 14.53 -6.51 -12.90
N TYR A 33 14.06 -5.50 -12.16
CA TYR A 33 12.71 -5.52 -11.59
C TYR A 33 11.63 -5.58 -12.66
N ARG A 34 11.70 -4.71 -13.67
CA ARG A 34 10.72 -4.70 -14.76
C ARG A 34 10.75 -5.97 -15.62
N TYR A 35 11.94 -6.50 -15.87
CA TYR A 35 12.10 -7.80 -16.53
C TYR A 35 11.44 -8.90 -15.71
N SER A 36 11.66 -8.92 -14.39
CA SER A 36 10.96 -9.84 -13.50
C SER A 36 9.45 -9.67 -13.60
N LEU A 37 8.90 -8.47 -13.49
CA LEU A 37 7.45 -8.27 -13.65
C LEU A 37 6.92 -8.79 -15.00
N GLN A 38 7.66 -8.56 -16.10
CA GLN A 38 7.31 -9.07 -17.42
C GLN A 38 7.28 -10.60 -17.46
N GLN A 39 8.21 -11.29 -16.81
CA GLN A 39 8.19 -12.74 -16.72
C GLN A 39 6.99 -13.25 -15.89
N THR A 40 6.52 -12.48 -14.90
CA THR A 40 5.32 -12.84 -14.10
C THR A 40 4.12 -12.76 -15.00
N TRP A 41 4.00 -11.64 -15.73
CA TRP A 41 2.95 -11.40 -16.70
C TRP A 41 2.86 -12.51 -17.74
N VAL A 42 3.98 -12.85 -18.40
CA VAL A 42 4.01 -13.90 -19.43
C VAL A 42 3.67 -15.27 -18.87
N LYS A 43 4.14 -15.60 -17.67
CA LYS A 43 3.94 -16.93 -17.08
C LYS A 43 2.51 -17.15 -16.55
N ARG A 44 1.94 -16.16 -15.86
CA ARG A 44 0.65 -16.30 -15.15
C ARG A 44 -0.51 -15.75 -15.97
N GLY A 45 -0.29 -14.71 -16.76
CA GLY A 45 -1.35 -13.99 -17.46
C GLY A 45 -2.21 -13.13 -16.52
N PHE A 46 -3.01 -12.25 -17.10
CA PHE A 46 -3.81 -11.26 -16.36
C PHE A 46 -4.74 -11.90 -15.32
N LEU A 47 -5.66 -12.77 -15.76
CA LEU A 47 -6.70 -13.33 -14.90
C LEU A 47 -6.16 -14.10 -13.70
N GLN A 48 -5.05 -14.83 -13.87
CA GLN A 48 -4.44 -15.57 -12.78
C GLN A 48 -3.84 -14.62 -11.73
N ILE A 49 -3.15 -13.56 -12.17
CA ILE A 49 -2.59 -12.56 -11.26
C ILE A 49 -3.71 -11.88 -10.47
N VAL A 50 -4.81 -11.48 -11.12
CA VAL A 50 -5.95 -10.86 -10.44
C VAL A 50 -6.57 -11.79 -9.40
N LYS A 51 -6.77 -13.07 -9.74
CA LYS A 51 -7.29 -14.09 -8.80
C LYS A 51 -6.40 -14.29 -7.59
N ASP A 52 -5.08 -14.28 -7.79
CA ASP A 52 -4.13 -14.40 -6.68
C ASP A 52 -4.12 -13.15 -5.81
N ILE A 53 -4.21 -11.94 -6.37
CA ILE A 53 -4.37 -10.71 -5.58
C ILE A 53 -5.66 -10.77 -4.75
N LEU A 54 -6.78 -11.17 -5.36
CA LEU A 54 -8.05 -11.31 -4.66
C LEU A 54 -7.96 -12.29 -3.48
N ARG A 55 -7.40 -13.49 -3.74
CA ARG A 55 -7.33 -14.56 -2.75
C ARG A 55 -6.31 -14.28 -1.66
N LEU A 56 -5.08 -13.92 -2.02
CA LEU A 56 -3.96 -13.85 -1.10
C LEU A 56 -3.87 -12.46 -0.47
N TYR A 57 -3.89 -11.41 -1.30
CA TYR A 57 -3.65 -10.06 -0.78
C TYR A 57 -4.92 -9.42 -0.20
N ILE A 58 -6.01 -9.39 -0.96
CA ILE A 58 -7.23 -8.69 -0.53
C ILE A 58 -7.98 -9.45 0.56
N LYS A 59 -8.06 -10.79 0.47
CA LYS A 59 -8.83 -11.62 1.41
C LYS A 59 -8.06 -12.09 2.63
N LEU A 60 -6.73 -12.26 2.56
CA LEU A 60 -5.94 -12.73 3.71
C LEU A 60 -5.13 -11.61 4.38
N ASP A 61 -4.50 -10.73 3.59
CA ASP A 61 -3.57 -9.74 4.14
C ASP A 61 -4.24 -8.42 4.53
N LEU A 62 -4.97 -7.79 3.59
CA LEU A 62 -5.59 -6.48 3.83
C LEU A 62 -6.57 -6.42 5.02
N PRO A 63 -7.34 -7.48 5.37
CA PRO A 63 -8.23 -7.42 6.54
C PRO A 63 -7.51 -7.20 7.87
N ARG A 64 -6.18 -7.42 7.92
CA ARG A 64 -5.35 -7.10 9.09
C ARG A 64 -5.08 -5.60 9.24
N LEU A 65 -5.28 -4.83 8.17
CA LEU A 65 -4.85 -3.43 8.04
C LEU A 65 -6.01 -2.48 7.71
N MET A 66 -7.11 -3.01 7.18
CA MET A 66 -8.24 -2.25 6.67
C MET A 66 -9.56 -2.77 7.23
N THR A 67 -10.58 -1.92 7.23
CA THR A 67 -11.93 -2.36 7.61
C THR A 67 -12.51 -3.28 6.54
N ARG A 68 -13.42 -4.18 6.94
CA ARG A 68 -14.14 -5.06 6.03
C ARG A 68 -14.77 -4.30 4.85
N TYR A 69 -15.41 -3.17 5.12
CA TYR A 69 -16.04 -2.32 4.10
C TYR A 69 -15.04 -1.78 3.07
N GLN A 70 -13.83 -1.40 3.51
CA GLN A 70 -12.77 -0.97 2.59
C GLN A 70 -12.30 -2.12 1.72
N CYS A 71 -12.08 -3.31 2.30
CA CYS A 71 -11.71 -4.52 1.55
C CYS A 71 -12.77 -4.90 0.52
N GLU A 72 -14.05 -4.91 0.87
CA GLU A 72 -15.16 -5.22 -0.04
C GLU A 72 -15.22 -4.23 -1.22
N LYS A 73 -14.96 -2.94 -0.97
CA LYS A 73 -14.85 -1.95 -2.05
C LYS A 73 -13.69 -2.22 -3.00
N ILE A 74 -12.53 -2.63 -2.47
CA ILE A 74 -11.36 -2.98 -3.29
C ILE A 74 -11.66 -4.26 -4.08
N GLU A 75 -12.18 -5.30 -3.43
CA GLU A 75 -12.59 -6.56 -4.06
C GLU A 75 -13.55 -6.32 -5.22
N LYS A 76 -14.54 -5.43 -5.07
CA LYS A 76 -15.47 -5.07 -6.15
C LYS A 76 -14.76 -4.58 -7.41
N TYR A 77 -13.74 -3.72 -7.27
CA TYR A 77 -12.98 -3.23 -8.43
C TYR A 77 -12.15 -4.35 -9.09
N PHE A 78 -11.56 -5.25 -8.30
CA PHE A 78 -10.80 -6.37 -8.84
C PHE A 78 -11.70 -7.39 -9.54
N ASN A 79 -12.91 -7.62 -9.03
CA ASN A 79 -13.92 -8.43 -9.71
C ASN A 79 -14.40 -7.78 -11.02
N GLU A 80 -14.67 -6.46 -11.04
CA GLU A 80 -14.98 -5.72 -12.27
C GLU A 80 -13.84 -5.84 -13.30
N SER A 81 -12.58 -5.84 -12.83
CA SER A 81 -11.40 -6.02 -13.67
C SER A 81 -11.31 -7.43 -14.26
N CYS A 82 -11.66 -8.48 -13.49
CA CYS A 82 -11.77 -9.85 -13.96
C CYS A 82 -12.86 -10.01 -15.04
N GLU A 83 -14.04 -9.43 -14.81
CA GLU A 83 -15.20 -9.57 -15.70
C GLU A 83 -14.96 -8.93 -17.06
N ASN A 84 -14.28 -7.78 -17.09
CA ASN A 84 -14.06 -7.01 -18.32
C ASN A 84 -12.66 -7.21 -18.93
N GLU A 85 -11.76 -7.91 -18.25
CA GLU A 85 -10.34 -8.00 -18.60
C GLU A 85 -9.68 -6.62 -18.83
N GLU A 86 -9.97 -5.67 -17.92
CA GLU A 86 -9.50 -4.29 -18.03
C GLU A 86 -8.75 -3.80 -16.79
N VAL A 87 -7.57 -3.20 -17.01
CA VAL A 87 -6.78 -2.53 -15.96
C VAL A 87 -7.46 -1.31 -15.32
N LYS A 88 -8.47 -0.74 -16.00
CA LYS A 88 -9.15 0.50 -15.57
C LYS A 88 -9.69 0.40 -14.14
N ALA A 89 -10.33 -0.71 -13.80
CA ALA A 89 -10.91 -0.90 -12.48
C ALA A 89 -9.84 -1.03 -11.38
N ILE A 90 -8.69 -1.63 -11.67
CA ILE A 90 -7.55 -1.71 -10.74
C ILE A 90 -6.95 -0.33 -10.47
N ILE A 91 -6.81 0.51 -11.50
CA ILE A 91 -6.34 1.90 -11.29
C ILE A 91 -7.36 2.72 -10.49
N LYS A 92 -8.67 2.51 -10.72
CA LYS A 92 -9.73 3.11 -9.87
C LYS A 92 -9.63 2.63 -8.42
N ALA A 93 -9.31 1.36 -8.18
CA ALA A 93 -9.11 0.84 -6.83
C ALA A 93 -7.96 1.57 -6.14
N TYR A 94 -6.84 1.76 -6.86
CA TYR A 94 -5.65 2.45 -6.36
C TYR A 94 -5.96 3.91 -5.97
N THR A 95 -6.68 4.63 -6.81
CA THR A 95 -7.03 6.06 -6.59
C THR A 95 -8.25 6.29 -5.71
N ALA A 96 -8.90 5.23 -5.23
CA ALA A 96 -10.04 5.38 -4.35
C ALA A 96 -9.62 5.92 -2.97
N THR A 97 -10.47 6.74 -2.36
CA THR A 97 -10.29 7.31 -1.01
C THR A 97 -10.47 6.28 0.12
N ASN A 98 -10.21 5.00 -0.16
CA ASN A 98 -10.34 3.89 0.79
C ASN A 98 -9.00 3.54 1.48
N GLY A 99 -7.90 4.20 1.13
CA GLY A 99 -6.58 3.96 1.71
C GLY A 99 -5.77 2.86 1.03
N PHE A 100 -6.25 2.25 -0.04
CA PHE A 100 -5.57 1.16 -0.74
C PHE A 100 -4.19 1.56 -1.30
N SER A 101 -4.09 2.76 -1.92
CA SER A 101 -2.81 3.31 -2.41
C SER A 101 -1.76 3.41 -1.30
N ARG A 102 -2.18 3.77 -0.07
CA ARG A 102 -1.28 3.85 1.09
C ARG A 102 -0.66 2.51 1.41
N TYR A 103 -1.47 1.43 1.46
CA TYR A 103 -0.97 0.09 1.78
C TYR A 103 -0.12 -0.49 0.67
N ILE A 104 -0.53 -0.37 -0.61
CA ILE A 104 0.31 -0.78 -1.74
C ILE A 104 1.67 -0.07 -1.69
N ASN A 105 1.67 1.26 -1.52
CA ASN A 105 2.92 2.00 -1.49
C ASN A 105 3.77 1.67 -0.27
N MET A 106 3.16 1.40 0.88
CA MET A 106 3.86 0.95 2.08
C MET A 106 4.54 -0.40 1.85
N ASP A 107 3.81 -1.38 1.30
CA ASP A 107 4.34 -2.71 1.02
C ASP A 107 5.46 -2.64 -0.02
N LEU A 108 5.26 -1.89 -1.11
CA LEU A 108 6.31 -1.65 -2.13
C LEU A 108 7.55 -0.96 -1.56
N ALA A 109 7.40 -0.01 -0.63
CA ALA A 109 8.53 0.64 0.02
C ALA A 109 9.30 -0.32 0.92
N ASN A 110 8.57 -1.19 1.63
CA ASN A 110 9.10 -2.18 2.56
C ASN A 110 9.65 -3.43 1.90
N LEU A 111 9.42 -3.64 0.59
CA LEU A 111 10.11 -4.66 -0.18
C LEU A 111 11.61 -4.49 0.03
N VAL A 112 12.17 -5.43 0.81
CA VAL A 112 13.57 -5.40 1.22
C VAL A 112 14.38 -5.23 -0.05
N SER A 113 15.30 -4.28 -0.03
CA SER A 113 16.33 -4.13 -1.05
C SER A 113 17.30 -5.30 -0.93
N THR A 114 16.82 -6.54 -0.99
CA THR A 114 17.70 -7.67 -1.20
C THR A 114 18.32 -7.39 -2.55
N ASN A 115 19.63 -7.10 -2.55
CA ASN A 115 20.41 -6.98 -3.78
C ASN A 115 20.25 -8.23 -4.67
N ASP A 116 19.70 -9.31 -4.11
CA ASP A 116 19.10 -10.41 -4.83
C ASP A 116 17.63 -10.13 -5.17
N TRP A 117 17.40 -9.50 -6.32
CA TRP A 117 16.12 -9.57 -7.03
C TRP A 117 15.76 -11.03 -7.40
N ARG A 118 16.72 -11.96 -7.32
CA ARG A 118 16.50 -13.39 -7.50
C ARG A 118 15.78 -14.00 -6.29
N ASP A 119 15.93 -13.43 -5.09
CA ASP A 119 15.16 -13.84 -3.91
C ASP A 119 13.69 -13.37 -3.98
N ILE A 120 13.39 -12.39 -4.83
CA ILE A 120 12.03 -11.91 -5.11
C ILE A 120 11.25 -12.92 -5.97
N ARG A 121 11.90 -14.03 -6.39
CA ARG A 121 11.19 -15.16 -7.00
C ARG A 121 11.57 -16.49 -6.39
N ILE A 122 10.54 -17.13 -5.82
CA ILE A 122 10.19 -18.53 -6.11
C ILE A 122 11.38 -19.47 -6.01
N SER A 123 11.97 -19.59 -4.83
CA SER A 123 12.38 -20.94 -4.47
C SER A 123 11.08 -21.75 -4.42
N PRO A 124 10.92 -22.84 -5.20
CA PRO A 124 9.78 -23.75 -5.02
C PRO A 124 9.73 -24.35 -3.60
N ASN A 125 10.80 -24.15 -2.81
CA ASN A 125 10.93 -24.54 -1.42
C ASN A 125 10.93 -23.33 -0.47
N ALA A 126 10.58 -22.12 -0.91
CA ALA A 126 10.40 -21.01 0.00
C ALA A 126 9.23 -21.35 0.95
N PRO A 127 9.39 -21.21 2.28
CA PRO A 127 8.30 -21.46 3.19
C PRO A 127 7.11 -20.57 2.83
N GLU A 128 5.89 -21.11 2.93
CA GLU A 128 4.62 -20.46 2.54
C GLU A 128 4.44 -19.09 3.24
N ASP A 129 5.16 -18.84 4.33
CA ASP A 129 5.15 -17.58 5.06
C ASP A 129 5.80 -16.39 4.32
N ARG A 130 6.54 -16.63 3.23
CA ARG A 130 7.14 -15.58 2.40
C ARG A 130 6.29 -15.17 1.19
N GLN A 131 5.09 -15.72 1.00
CA GLN A 131 4.30 -15.47 -0.22
C GLN A 131 3.46 -14.18 -0.19
N TYR A 132 3.39 -13.49 0.95
CA TYR A 132 2.43 -12.39 1.20
C TYR A 132 2.81 -11.04 0.57
N TRP A 133 4.10 -10.77 0.31
CA TRP A 133 4.53 -9.48 -0.27
C TRP A 133 4.41 -9.41 -1.80
N GLU A 134 4.02 -10.51 -2.46
CA GLU A 134 3.83 -10.54 -3.91
C GLU A 134 2.60 -9.75 -4.36
N GLY A 135 1.59 -9.55 -3.50
CA GLY A 135 0.33 -8.89 -3.88
C GLY A 135 0.52 -7.48 -4.43
N ALA A 136 1.34 -6.65 -3.77
CA ALA A 136 1.63 -5.31 -4.24
C ALA A 136 2.42 -5.32 -5.56
N LEU A 137 3.38 -6.23 -5.72
CA LEU A 137 4.12 -6.41 -6.99
C LEU A 137 3.22 -6.91 -8.12
N ASP A 138 2.25 -7.76 -7.82
CA ASP A 138 1.27 -8.26 -8.77
C ASP A 138 0.35 -7.13 -9.26
N VAL A 139 -0.02 -6.18 -8.39
CA VAL A 139 -0.72 -4.95 -8.83
C VAL A 139 0.16 -4.14 -9.78
N VAL A 140 1.44 -3.95 -9.46
CA VAL A 140 2.39 -3.27 -10.36
C VAL A 140 2.51 -4.00 -11.69
N CYS A 141 2.65 -5.33 -11.66
CA CYS A 141 2.75 -6.20 -12.83
C CYS A 141 1.57 -5.97 -13.79
N ILE A 142 0.35 -5.97 -13.25
CA ILE A 142 -0.85 -5.69 -14.05
C ILE A 142 -0.79 -4.28 -14.65
N ILE A 143 -0.59 -3.25 -13.83
CA ILE A 143 -0.64 -1.86 -14.32
C ILE A 143 0.44 -1.59 -15.38
N VAL A 144 1.64 -2.17 -15.21
CA VAL A 144 2.79 -1.98 -16.11
C VAL A 144 2.68 -2.79 -17.39
N HIS A 145 2.05 -3.96 -17.40
CA HIS A 145 2.07 -4.86 -18.56
C HIS A 145 0.71 -5.08 -19.25
N HIS A 146 -0.39 -4.64 -18.65
CA HIS A 146 -1.71 -4.79 -19.26
C HIS A 146 -1.81 -4.00 -20.59
N PRO A 147 -2.29 -4.61 -21.70
CA PRO A 147 -2.34 -3.95 -23.00
C PRO A 147 -3.22 -2.68 -23.01
N GLY A 148 -4.33 -2.71 -22.27
CA GLY A 148 -5.23 -1.57 -22.08
C GLY A 148 -4.63 -0.37 -21.34
N ARG A 149 -3.40 -0.47 -20.79
CA ARG A 149 -2.73 0.67 -20.16
C ARG A 149 -2.34 1.76 -21.17
N SER A 150 -2.14 1.38 -22.43
CA SER A 150 -1.69 2.28 -23.51
C SER A 150 -2.63 3.47 -23.73
N THR A 151 -3.91 3.29 -23.41
CA THR A 151 -4.92 4.36 -23.41
C THR A 151 -4.55 5.52 -22.48
N TYR A 152 -3.84 5.23 -21.39
CA TYR A 152 -3.49 6.19 -20.33
C TYR A 152 -2.03 6.62 -20.40
N GLU A 153 -1.24 6.19 -21.38
CA GLU A 153 0.17 6.59 -21.49
C GLU A 153 0.31 8.10 -21.72
N VAL A 154 1.34 8.71 -21.14
CA VAL A 154 1.70 10.11 -21.40
C VAL A 154 2.23 10.23 -22.84
N LYS A 155 1.51 10.92 -23.72
CA LYS A 155 1.78 10.98 -25.17
C LYS A 155 2.72 12.09 -25.59
N GLN A 156 2.89 13.12 -24.76
CA GLN A 156 3.72 14.29 -25.03
C GLN A 156 4.57 14.62 -23.80
N GLU A 157 5.68 15.33 -24.01
CA GLU A 157 6.51 15.76 -22.89
C GLU A 157 5.64 16.55 -21.91
N THR A 158 5.61 16.09 -20.66
CA THR A 158 4.68 16.60 -19.65
C THR A 158 5.44 16.91 -18.37
N LYS A 159 5.34 18.17 -17.94
CA LYS A 159 5.85 18.61 -16.64
C LYS A 159 4.78 18.31 -15.59
N VAL A 160 5.16 17.63 -14.51
CA VAL A 160 4.28 17.26 -13.40
C VAL A 160 4.89 17.64 -12.07
N PHE A 161 4.03 17.83 -11.07
CA PHE A 161 4.35 18.42 -9.78
C PHE A 161 3.89 17.51 -8.64
N ARG A 162 4.66 17.49 -7.56
CA ARG A 162 4.30 16.78 -6.33
C ARG A 162 4.76 17.58 -5.11
N GLY A 163 3.82 17.91 -4.23
CA GLY A 163 4.15 18.37 -2.89
C GLY A 163 4.51 17.20 -1.99
N MET A 164 5.56 17.35 -1.19
CA MET A 164 5.91 16.40 -0.15
C MET A 164 6.54 17.09 1.05
N SER A 165 6.46 16.42 2.19
CA SER A 165 7.15 16.79 3.42
C SER A 165 8.35 15.89 3.60
N ILE A 166 9.52 16.48 3.74
CA ILE A 166 10.79 15.76 3.72
C ILE A 166 11.71 16.31 4.81
N SER A 167 12.45 15.43 5.48
CA SER A 167 13.41 15.92 6.48
C SER A 167 14.54 16.65 5.77
N LYS A 168 15.01 17.74 6.39
CA LYS A 168 16.09 18.55 5.83
C LYS A 168 17.36 17.72 5.60
N ASN A 169 17.70 16.84 6.55
CA ASN A 169 18.85 15.95 6.43
C ASN A 169 18.75 15.02 5.22
N TYR A 170 17.54 14.56 4.87
CA TYR A 170 17.36 13.72 3.70
C TYR A 170 17.46 14.54 2.41
N LEU A 171 16.94 15.77 2.43
CA LEU A 171 17.03 16.72 1.32
C LEU A 171 18.47 17.08 0.95
N ASP A 172 19.31 17.29 1.97
CA ASP A 172 20.73 17.65 1.83
C ASP A 172 21.56 16.54 1.16
N ASN A 173 21.05 15.29 1.12
CA ASN A 173 21.71 14.18 0.43
C ASN A 173 21.52 14.19 -1.09
N PHE A 174 20.65 15.06 -1.63
CA PHE A 174 20.45 15.16 -3.07
C PHE A 174 21.44 16.14 -3.70
N GLN A 175 22.44 15.59 -4.38
CA GLN A 175 23.41 16.36 -5.15
C GLN A 175 23.01 16.38 -6.63
N ASP A 176 23.54 17.36 -7.37
CA ASP A 176 23.36 17.40 -8.82
C ASP A 176 23.85 16.08 -9.44
N GLY A 177 23.02 15.51 -10.30
CA GLY A 177 23.29 14.24 -10.95
C GLY A 177 23.05 12.99 -10.11
N THR A 178 22.60 13.09 -8.86
CA THR A 178 22.15 11.92 -8.07
C THR A 178 20.98 11.23 -8.78
N CYS A 179 21.09 9.91 -8.98
CA CYS A 179 20.01 9.10 -9.53
C CYS A 179 19.19 8.46 -8.40
N LEU A 180 17.86 8.47 -8.53
CA LEU A 180 16.91 7.86 -7.60
C LEU A 180 15.94 6.98 -8.36
N THR A 181 15.75 5.75 -7.90
CA THR A 181 14.72 4.86 -8.41
C THR A 181 13.57 4.80 -7.41
N ASN A 182 12.35 5.16 -7.82
CA ASN A 182 11.19 5.00 -6.96
C ASN A 182 10.81 3.51 -6.87
N LYS A 183 10.54 3.00 -5.68
CA LYS A 183 9.95 1.65 -5.50
C LYS A 183 8.43 1.64 -5.56
N THR A 184 7.83 2.78 -5.25
CA THR A 184 6.39 2.95 -5.07
C THR A 184 5.80 3.74 -6.24
N PHE A 185 4.48 3.77 -6.36
CA PHE A 185 3.85 4.70 -7.27
C PHE A 185 4.03 6.14 -6.76
N LEU A 186 4.27 7.10 -7.66
CA LEU A 186 4.27 8.52 -7.32
C LEU A 186 3.05 9.18 -7.94
N SER A 187 2.06 9.54 -7.12
CA SER A 187 0.98 10.42 -7.52
C SER A 187 1.52 11.84 -7.69
N THR A 188 1.28 12.42 -8.86
CA THR A 188 1.68 13.78 -9.25
C THR A 188 0.53 14.46 -9.97
N SER A 189 0.57 15.78 -10.06
CA SER A 189 -0.43 16.58 -10.79
C SER A 189 0.23 17.37 -11.91
N ILE A 190 -0.48 17.60 -13.01
CA ILE A 190 -0.06 18.60 -14.01
C ILE A 190 -0.18 20.03 -13.47
N THR A 191 -1.06 20.24 -12.49
CA THR A 191 -1.32 21.55 -11.89
C THR A 191 -0.45 21.76 -10.65
N GLN A 192 0.44 22.76 -10.70
CA GLN A 192 1.31 23.11 -9.58
C GLN A 192 0.51 23.44 -8.30
N ASP A 193 -0.54 24.24 -8.41
CA ASP A 193 -1.40 24.63 -7.28
C ASP A 193 -2.02 23.43 -6.55
N VAL A 194 -2.30 22.34 -7.26
CA VAL A 194 -2.79 21.10 -6.64
C VAL A 194 -1.68 20.46 -5.81
N ALA A 195 -0.47 20.34 -6.38
CA ALA A 195 0.68 19.79 -5.68
C ALA A 195 1.06 20.60 -4.43
N GLU A 196 0.94 21.92 -4.47
CA GLU A 196 1.26 22.81 -3.35
C GLU A 196 0.34 22.61 -2.14
N ARG A 197 -0.90 22.12 -2.33
CA ARG A 197 -1.83 21.79 -1.22
C ARG A 197 -1.30 20.67 -0.32
N TYR A 198 -0.39 19.84 -0.82
CA TYR A 198 0.23 18.74 -0.08
C TYR A 198 1.57 19.13 0.57
N LEU A 199 1.96 20.40 0.50
CA LEU A 199 3.14 20.89 1.21
C LEU A 199 2.78 21.08 2.68
N HIS A 200 3.40 20.25 3.53
CA HIS A 200 3.37 20.44 4.97
C HIS A 200 4.78 20.70 5.49
N THR A 201 4.91 21.71 6.34
CA THR A 201 6.16 22.09 7.01
C THR A 201 5.88 22.14 8.51
N ASP A 202 6.72 21.47 9.27
CA ASP A 202 6.70 21.47 10.73
C ASP A 202 8.14 21.62 11.27
N GLU A 203 8.36 21.34 12.56
CA GLU A 203 9.69 21.48 13.18
C GLU A 203 10.73 20.50 12.63
N GLU A 204 10.31 19.32 12.13
CA GLU A 204 11.20 18.25 11.65
C GLU A 204 11.18 18.10 10.12
N LEU A 205 10.09 18.53 9.48
CA LEU A 205 9.81 18.36 8.06
C LEU A 205 9.76 19.68 7.31
N THR A 206 10.35 19.68 6.13
CA THR A 206 10.38 20.80 5.18
C THR A 206 9.46 20.47 4.00
N GLY A 207 8.58 21.40 3.63
CA GLY A 207 7.81 21.30 2.40
C GLY A 207 8.71 21.40 1.17
N CYS A 208 8.64 20.41 0.29
CA CYS A 208 9.41 20.34 -0.95
C CYS A 208 8.46 20.14 -2.14
N LEU A 209 8.55 21.05 -3.11
CA LEU A 209 7.89 20.89 -4.39
C LEU A 209 8.82 20.15 -5.35
N CYS A 210 8.45 18.91 -5.67
CA CYS A 210 9.15 18.11 -6.67
C CYS A 210 8.55 18.35 -8.05
N ILE A 211 9.41 18.59 -9.03
CA ILE A 211 9.06 18.83 -10.43
C ILE A 211 9.67 17.70 -11.25
N TYR A 212 8.86 17.00 -12.03
CA TYR A 212 9.32 15.93 -12.91
C TYR A 212 9.01 16.29 -14.36
N THR A 213 9.96 16.03 -15.26
CA THR A 213 9.71 16.06 -16.70
C THR A 213 9.56 14.64 -17.22
N ILE A 214 8.34 14.29 -17.65
CA ILE A 214 8.01 12.99 -18.23
C ILE A 214 8.18 13.05 -19.74
N VAL A 215 9.05 12.21 -20.29
CA VAL A 215 9.32 12.14 -21.74
C VAL A 215 8.57 10.97 -22.39
N PRO A 216 7.90 11.14 -23.55
CA PRO A 216 7.08 10.09 -24.19
C PRO A 216 7.86 8.89 -24.72
N SER A 217 9.18 9.05 -24.89
CA SER A 217 10.04 7.97 -25.37
C SER A 217 10.02 6.75 -24.44
N ASP A 218 9.70 6.94 -23.15
CA ASP A 218 9.48 5.83 -22.23
C ASP A 218 8.00 5.72 -21.79
N ARG A 219 7.28 4.86 -22.50
CA ARG A 219 5.87 4.49 -22.24
C ARG A 219 5.65 3.72 -20.94
N ARG A 220 6.71 3.40 -20.17
CA ARG A 220 6.63 2.66 -18.90
C ARG A 220 6.86 3.56 -17.69
N THR A 221 7.06 4.85 -17.90
CA THR A 221 7.33 5.80 -16.81
C THR A 221 6.05 6.24 -16.08
N ALA A 222 5.00 6.66 -16.79
CA ALA A 222 3.84 7.27 -16.15
C ALA A 222 2.54 7.10 -16.95
N LEU A 223 1.42 7.22 -16.24
CA LEU A 223 0.07 7.18 -16.77
C LEU A 223 -0.67 8.48 -16.46
N HIS A 224 -1.32 9.08 -17.44
CA HIS A 224 -2.27 10.16 -17.28
C HIS A 224 -3.63 9.58 -16.89
N ILE A 225 -4.01 9.69 -15.61
CA ILE A 225 -5.15 8.96 -15.05
C ILE A 225 -6.30 9.87 -14.62
N LYS A 226 -6.30 11.14 -15.04
CA LYS A 226 -7.41 12.09 -14.82
C LYS A 226 -8.80 11.49 -15.07
N ASP A 227 -8.98 10.79 -16.19
CA ASP A 227 -10.30 10.28 -16.62
C ASP A 227 -10.76 9.01 -15.89
N ILE A 228 -9.90 8.45 -15.04
CA ILE A 228 -10.18 7.21 -14.30
C ILE A 228 -9.99 7.36 -12.78
N SER A 229 -9.22 8.35 -12.35
CA SER A 229 -9.08 8.70 -10.94
C SER A 229 -10.44 9.14 -10.38
N LYS A 230 -10.65 8.88 -9.09
CA LYS A 230 -11.84 9.37 -8.39
C LYS A 230 -11.80 10.86 -8.11
N ILE A 231 -10.62 11.48 -8.24
CA ILE A 231 -10.40 12.90 -7.99
C ILE A 231 -9.95 13.56 -9.30
N THR A 232 -10.91 13.80 -10.19
CA THR A 232 -10.66 14.28 -11.56
C THR A 232 -10.01 15.67 -11.60
N ASP A 233 -10.26 16.48 -10.58
CA ASP A 233 -9.82 17.88 -10.52
C ASP A 233 -8.32 18.00 -10.23
N GLU A 234 -7.67 16.92 -9.80
CA GLU A 234 -6.23 16.89 -9.53
C GLU A 234 -5.39 16.71 -10.80
N GLU A 235 -6.00 16.41 -11.96
CA GLU A 235 -5.28 16.13 -13.22
C GLU A 235 -4.10 15.16 -13.01
N GLU A 236 -4.40 14.07 -12.32
CA GLU A 236 -3.37 13.16 -11.81
C GLU A 236 -2.60 12.46 -12.92
N VAL A 237 -1.27 12.51 -12.79
CA VAL A 237 -0.32 11.67 -13.53
C VAL A 237 0.35 10.75 -12.53
N LEU A 238 0.15 9.45 -12.71
CA LEU A 238 0.69 8.41 -11.85
C LEU A 238 2.00 7.89 -12.43
N ILE A 239 3.11 8.23 -11.80
CA ILE A 239 4.42 7.67 -12.13
C ILE A 239 4.50 6.24 -11.58
N LEU A 240 4.89 5.31 -12.44
CA LEU A 240 4.97 3.89 -12.14
C LEU A 240 6.23 3.55 -11.34
N PRO A 241 6.18 2.50 -10.49
CA PRO A 241 7.34 1.96 -9.79
C PRO A 241 8.51 1.63 -10.70
N TYR A 242 9.68 1.63 -10.09
CA TYR A 242 10.97 1.35 -10.70
C TYR A 242 11.36 2.33 -11.81
N THR A 243 10.84 3.56 -11.77
CA THR A 243 11.28 4.65 -12.64
C THR A 243 12.51 5.31 -12.03
N THR A 244 13.51 5.63 -12.87
CA THR A 244 14.70 6.32 -12.37
C THR A 244 14.73 7.78 -12.79
N PHE A 245 14.99 8.64 -11.82
CA PHE A 245 15.13 10.07 -11.97
C PHE A 245 16.56 10.49 -11.67
N LYS A 246 17.04 11.52 -12.36
CA LYS A 246 18.29 12.21 -12.04
C LYS A 246 17.95 13.61 -11.55
N ALA A 247 18.48 13.94 -10.39
CA ALA A 247 18.41 15.29 -9.84
C ALA A 247 19.12 16.24 -10.81
N LYS A 248 18.43 17.33 -11.17
CA LYS A 248 19.06 18.51 -11.75
C LYS A 248 19.25 19.54 -10.65
N SER A 249 20.49 20.02 -10.53
CA SER A 249 20.99 21.13 -9.71
C SER A 249 19.88 21.72 -8.82
N PRO A 250 19.64 21.12 -7.65
CA PRO A 250 18.51 21.53 -6.84
C PRO A 250 18.70 22.98 -6.40
N SER A 251 17.74 23.84 -6.70
CA SER A 251 17.73 25.21 -6.24
C SER A 251 17.14 25.26 -4.83
N TRP A 252 17.97 24.94 -3.83
CA TRP A 252 17.60 25.14 -2.43
C TRP A 252 17.66 26.64 -2.09
N GLY A 253 16.58 27.36 -2.42
CA GLY A 253 16.39 28.73 -2.01
C GLY A 253 16.10 28.78 -0.51
N CYS A 254 17.13 28.94 0.32
CA CYS A 254 16.98 29.19 1.74
C CYS A 254 16.37 30.59 1.96
N THR A 255 15.08 30.77 1.71
CA THR A 255 14.35 31.92 2.24
C THR A 255 13.94 31.56 3.66
N SER A 256 14.80 31.90 4.62
CA SER A 256 14.43 32.07 6.01
C SER A 256 13.36 33.16 6.10
N HIS A 257 12.11 32.81 5.84
CA HIS A 257 10.97 33.68 6.09
C HIS A 257 10.17 33.04 7.22
N ASN A 258 10.01 33.82 8.29
CA ASN A 258 9.16 33.47 9.43
C ASN A 258 7.73 33.24 8.93
N ILE A 259 7.38 31.99 8.62
CA ILE A 259 6.00 31.61 8.36
C ILE A 259 5.31 31.56 9.73
N LYS A 260 4.58 32.64 10.07
CA LYS A 260 3.63 32.59 11.19
C LYS A 260 2.54 31.58 10.83
N GLY A 261 2.44 30.51 11.61
CA GLY A 261 1.52 29.41 11.38
C GLY A 261 0.09 29.88 11.16
N ARG A 262 -0.53 29.41 10.07
CA ARG A 262 -1.98 29.35 9.95
C ARG A 262 -2.45 28.06 10.62
N GLN A 263 -3.45 28.20 11.47
CA GLN A 263 -4.28 27.08 11.90
C GLN A 263 -5.14 26.68 10.69
N LEU A 264 -4.88 25.52 10.11
CA LEU A 264 -5.73 24.92 9.08
C LEU A 264 -6.96 24.33 9.78
N GLU A 265 -8.15 24.64 9.27
CA GLU A 265 -9.37 23.91 9.63
C GLU A 265 -9.26 22.46 9.14
N PRO A 266 -9.75 21.48 9.91
CA PRO A 266 -9.66 20.08 9.52
C PRO A 266 -10.61 19.79 8.35
N MET A 267 -10.06 19.59 7.15
CA MET A 267 -10.76 18.83 6.09
C MET A 267 -10.67 17.34 6.40
N CYS A 268 -11.45 16.91 7.39
CA CYS A 268 -11.81 15.52 7.66
C CYS A 268 -13.30 15.47 8.00
N GLU A 269 -14.14 15.72 7.00
CA GLU A 269 -15.54 15.31 7.04
C GLU A 269 -15.75 14.27 5.93
N ASP A 270 -15.39 13.02 6.25
CA ASP A 270 -16.12 11.83 5.79
C ASP A 270 -15.58 10.53 6.40
N LEU A 271 -15.30 10.52 7.70
CA LEU A 271 -15.29 9.30 8.51
C LEU A 271 -15.73 9.70 9.91
N GLY A 272 -16.98 9.38 10.26
CA GLY A 272 -17.57 9.63 11.57
C GLY A 272 -16.85 8.88 12.70
N LEU A 273 -15.66 9.36 13.07
CA LEU A 273 -14.86 8.89 14.20
C LEU A 273 -14.45 10.10 15.02
N GLN A 274 -15.19 10.36 16.10
CA GLN A 274 -14.75 11.27 17.15
C GLN A 274 -13.54 10.66 17.87
N ILE A 275 -12.36 11.26 17.71
CA ILE A 275 -11.18 10.94 18.50
C ILE A 275 -11.18 11.86 19.72
N SER A 276 -11.55 11.36 20.89
CA SER A 276 -11.32 12.04 22.16
C SER A 276 -9.83 11.95 22.52
N GLN A 277 -9.18 13.10 22.70
CA GLN A 277 -7.80 13.21 23.16
C GLN A 277 -7.62 12.61 24.56
N ILE A 278 -6.66 11.69 24.73
CA ILE A 278 -6.18 11.24 26.04
C ILE A 278 -4.77 11.80 26.25
N ASN A 279 -4.67 12.79 27.14
CA ASN A 279 -3.40 13.21 27.72
C ASN A 279 -3.00 12.20 28.80
N GLY A 280 -1.90 11.49 28.62
CA GLY A 280 -1.32 10.60 29.65
C GLY A 280 -0.08 11.23 30.29
N PRO A 281 0.06 11.23 31.63
CA PRO A 281 1.32 11.52 32.29
C PRO A 281 2.17 10.25 32.51
N THR A 282 3.47 10.50 32.63
CA THR A 282 4.59 9.59 32.85
C THR A 282 4.49 8.69 34.11
N SER A 283 5.18 7.53 34.02
CA SER A 283 5.92 6.80 35.09
C SER A 283 5.33 5.51 35.71
N LYS A 284 6.06 4.41 35.46
CA LYS A 284 6.42 3.24 36.30
C LYS A 284 5.42 2.73 37.38
N ARG A 285 4.87 1.53 37.16
CA ARG A 285 5.12 0.26 37.89
C ARG A 285 4.01 -0.76 37.59
N SER A 286 4.40 -2.03 37.57
CA SER A 286 3.55 -3.22 37.48
C SER A 286 2.49 -3.26 38.59
N SER A 287 1.23 -3.46 38.20
CA SER A 287 0.29 -4.35 38.90
C SER A 287 -0.97 -4.57 38.05
N ASN A 288 -1.48 -5.80 38.12
CA ASN A 288 -2.70 -6.31 37.48
C ASN A 288 -3.87 -5.32 37.49
N VAL A 289 -4.52 -5.13 36.34
CA VAL A 289 -5.76 -4.36 36.23
C VAL A 289 -6.92 -5.33 36.00
N ASN A 290 -7.71 -5.54 37.04
CA ASN A 290 -9.11 -5.94 36.93
C ASN A 290 -9.90 -4.75 36.39
N VAL A 291 -10.60 -4.94 35.27
CA VAL A 291 -11.49 -3.93 34.72
C VAL A 291 -12.79 -3.94 35.54
N HIS A 292 -12.94 -2.92 36.39
CA HIS A 292 -14.20 -2.55 37.02
C HIS A 292 -14.79 -1.39 36.21
N ILE A 293 -15.91 -1.63 35.54
CA ILE A 293 -16.66 -0.59 34.84
C ILE A 293 -17.41 0.22 35.91
N ARG A 294 -16.96 1.46 36.16
CA ARG A 294 -17.73 2.44 36.94
C ARG A 294 -18.54 3.31 35.98
N GLY A 295 -19.86 3.25 36.13
CA GLY A 295 -20.80 4.18 35.52
C GLY A 295 -20.57 5.61 36.00
N LEU A 296 -20.74 6.55 35.10
CA LEU A 296 -20.83 7.98 35.38
C LEU A 296 -22.08 8.25 36.21
N GLN A 297 -21.88 8.76 37.42
CA GLN A 297 -22.92 9.45 38.16
C GLN A 297 -23.23 10.78 37.48
N THR A 298 -24.47 10.95 37.04
CA THR A 298 -25.11 12.27 36.97
C THR A 298 -26.16 12.33 38.07
N ALA A 299 -26.27 13.51 38.66
CA ALA A 299 -27.23 13.80 39.71
C ALA A 299 -28.66 13.72 39.16
N ASP A 300 -29.51 13.04 39.93
CA ASP A 300 -30.98 13.07 39.89
C ASP A 300 -31.65 12.80 38.53
N GLY A 301 -31.87 11.51 38.25
CA GLY A 301 -32.83 11.05 37.25
C GLY A 301 -32.73 9.54 37.04
N VAL A 302 -33.77 8.80 37.42
CA VAL A 302 -33.91 7.37 37.08
C VAL A 302 -34.08 7.28 35.56
N VAL A 303 -33.04 6.81 34.86
CA VAL A 303 -33.13 6.43 33.44
C VAL A 303 -33.35 4.92 33.39
N GLU A 304 -34.55 4.51 33.02
CA GLU A 304 -34.80 3.16 32.51
C GLU A 304 -33.91 2.96 31.28
N THR A 305 -33.00 2.00 31.34
CA THR A 305 -32.28 1.56 30.14
C THR A 305 -33.23 0.74 29.29
N ASP A 306 -33.56 1.26 28.10
CA ASP A 306 -34.35 0.53 27.11
C ASP A 306 -33.74 -0.85 26.83
N PRO A 307 -34.57 -1.89 26.65
CA PRO A 307 -34.09 -3.21 26.29
C PRO A 307 -33.32 -3.15 24.96
N VAL A 308 -32.15 -3.80 24.94
CA VAL A 308 -31.34 -3.98 23.72
C VAL A 308 -32.26 -4.53 22.63
N PRO A 309 -32.32 -3.90 21.44
CA PRO A 309 -33.19 -4.37 20.36
C PRO A 309 -32.85 -5.82 20.02
N GLU A 310 -33.86 -6.71 19.97
CA GLU A 310 -33.70 -8.14 19.64
C GLU A 310 -32.88 -8.35 18.33
N ALA A 311 -32.94 -7.41 17.40
CA ALA A 311 -32.17 -7.41 16.16
C ALA A 311 -30.64 -7.38 16.35
N SER A 312 -30.12 -6.85 17.46
CA SER A 312 -28.67 -6.85 17.75
C SER A 312 -28.16 -8.23 18.17
N ILE A 313 -29.02 -9.04 18.78
CA ILE A 313 -28.69 -10.40 19.23
C ILE A 313 -28.67 -11.36 18.04
N ASP A 314 -29.57 -11.15 17.06
CA ASP A 314 -29.61 -11.97 15.85
C ASP A 314 -28.37 -11.80 14.97
N ILE A 315 -27.80 -10.59 14.87
CA ILE A 315 -26.58 -10.34 14.09
C ILE A 315 -25.34 -11.01 14.73
N GLU A 316 -25.20 -10.94 16.06
CA GLU A 316 -24.09 -11.60 16.75
C GLU A 316 -24.16 -13.12 16.62
N ARG A 317 -25.37 -13.69 16.66
CA ARG A 317 -25.60 -15.12 16.42
C ARG A 317 -25.25 -15.52 14.99
N GLU A 318 -25.73 -14.78 13.99
CA GLU A 318 -25.40 -15.05 12.58
C GLU A 318 -23.89 -14.96 12.31
N LEU A 319 -23.21 -13.98 12.92
CA LEU A 319 -21.77 -13.82 12.77
C LEU A 319 -21.00 -14.99 13.43
N ALA A 320 -21.46 -15.47 14.58
CA ALA A 320 -20.88 -16.63 15.24
C ALA A 320 -21.05 -17.91 14.41
N GLU A 321 -22.24 -18.14 13.83
CA GLU A 321 -22.53 -19.30 12.97
C GLU A 321 -21.68 -19.31 11.70
N VAL A 322 -21.52 -18.15 11.04
CA VAL A 322 -20.67 -18.03 9.85
C VAL A 322 -19.20 -18.25 10.20
N THR A 323 -18.74 -17.74 11.34
CA THR A 323 -17.36 -17.92 11.81
C THR A 323 -17.07 -19.38 12.14
N GLU A 324 -17.98 -20.06 12.83
CA GLU A 324 -17.85 -21.48 13.15
C GLU A 324 -17.81 -22.34 11.88
N LYS A 325 -18.70 -22.07 10.92
CA LYS A 325 -18.72 -22.76 9.63
C LYS A 325 -17.40 -22.59 8.86
N TYR A 326 -16.86 -21.37 8.81
CA TYR A 326 -15.58 -21.10 8.17
C TYR A 326 -14.43 -21.89 8.81
N LEU A 327 -14.37 -21.90 10.15
CA LEU A 327 -13.34 -22.65 10.89
C LEU A 327 -13.44 -24.17 10.67
N GLN A 328 -14.67 -24.71 10.53
CA GLN A 328 -14.88 -26.12 10.21
C GLN A 328 -14.42 -26.48 8.80
N GLU A 329 -14.71 -25.63 7.80
CA GLU A 329 -14.25 -25.81 6.43
C GLU A 329 -12.71 -25.76 6.32
N GLU A 330 -12.07 -24.81 7.02
CA GLU A 330 -10.61 -24.69 7.07
C GLU A 330 -9.95 -25.90 7.75
N ALA A 331 -10.50 -26.38 8.86
CA ALA A 331 -10.03 -27.58 9.54
C ALA A 331 -10.14 -28.84 8.65
N GLN A 332 -11.20 -28.95 7.85
CA GLN A 332 -11.39 -30.07 6.92
C GLN A 332 -10.38 -30.06 5.77
N VAL A 333 -10.06 -28.88 5.24
CA VAL A 333 -9.01 -28.71 4.22
C VAL A 333 -7.65 -29.13 4.79
N LEU A 334 -7.29 -28.65 5.98
CA LEU A 334 -6.02 -29.01 6.64
C LEU A 334 -5.91 -30.51 6.90
N GLN A 335 -6.97 -31.17 7.36
CA GLN A 335 -6.98 -32.62 7.56
C GLN A 335 -6.79 -33.40 6.25
N THR A 336 -7.40 -32.92 5.16
CA THR A 336 -7.28 -33.53 3.83
C THR A 336 -5.85 -33.41 3.31
N THR A 337 -5.27 -32.21 3.37
CA THR A 337 -3.89 -31.94 2.96
C THR A 337 -2.89 -32.76 3.77
N TYR A 338 -3.08 -32.84 5.09
CA TYR A 338 -2.22 -33.66 5.96
C TYR A 338 -2.27 -35.14 5.57
N LYS A 339 -3.46 -35.66 5.29
CA LYS A 339 -3.64 -37.06 4.85
C LYS A 339 -2.95 -37.33 3.51
N GLU A 340 -3.10 -36.44 2.53
CA GLU A 340 -2.44 -36.55 1.23
C GLU A 340 -0.90 -36.50 1.34
N ALA A 341 -0.38 -35.64 2.23
CA ALA A 341 1.04 -35.59 2.54
C ALA A 341 1.53 -36.90 3.16
N LEU A 342 0.78 -37.46 4.11
CA LEU A 342 1.11 -38.72 4.77
C LEU A 342 1.11 -39.90 3.79
N ASP A 343 0.13 -39.95 2.90
CA ASP A 343 0.02 -40.96 1.83
C ASP A 343 1.19 -40.83 0.84
N THR A 344 1.60 -39.60 0.53
CA THR A 344 2.76 -39.32 -0.33
C THR A 344 4.06 -39.78 0.32
N ILE A 345 4.28 -39.45 1.60
CA ILE A 345 5.44 -39.91 2.37
C ILE A 345 5.49 -41.45 2.42
N THR A 346 4.35 -42.09 2.70
CA THR A 346 4.22 -43.56 2.73
C THR A 346 4.55 -44.19 1.38
N ARG A 347 4.15 -43.55 0.26
CA ARG A 347 4.44 -44.02 -1.10
C ARG A 347 5.92 -43.86 -1.48
N ILE A 348 6.56 -42.77 -1.06
CA ILE A 348 7.98 -42.50 -1.35
C ILE A 348 8.91 -43.40 -0.50
N HIS A 349 8.47 -43.76 0.71
CA HIS A 349 9.24 -44.60 1.62
C HIS A 349 8.49 -45.88 2.02
N PRO A 350 8.25 -46.84 1.10
CA PRO A 350 7.39 -47.99 1.39
C PRO A 350 7.92 -48.91 2.50
N LYS A 351 9.22 -48.88 2.83
CA LYS A 351 9.83 -49.80 3.79
C LYS A 351 11.10 -49.23 4.46
N ARG A 352 10.92 -48.61 5.62
CA ARG A 352 11.73 -48.95 6.80
C ARG A 352 10.74 -49.28 7.91
N ALA A 353 10.22 -50.50 7.88
CA ALA A 353 9.69 -51.10 9.09
C ALA A 353 10.86 -51.18 10.07
N ILE A 354 10.93 -50.23 10.99
CA ILE A 354 11.77 -50.36 12.18
C ILE A 354 11.10 -51.47 12.97
N ASP A 355 11.70 -52.65 12.93
CA ASP A 355 11.38 -53.74 13.84
C ASP A 355 11.68 -53.24 15.27
N PRO A 356 10.68 -53.10 16.16
CA PRO A 356 10.91 -52.63 17.52
C PRO A 356 11.69 -53.64 18.39
N SER A 357 12.09 -54.81 17.86
CA SER A 357 12.68 -55.91 18.63
C SER A 357 14.14 -56.27 18.28
N GLY A 358 14.84 -55.49 17.44
CA GLY A 358 16.21 -55.79 17.01
C GLY A 358 17.31 -55.47 18.05
N THR A 359 17.60 -56.40 18.95
CA THR A 359 18.86 -56.46 19.71
C THR A 359 20.04 -56.76 18.78
N SER A 360 20.66 -55.73 18.20
CA SER A 360 21.95 -55.91 17.51
C SER A 360 23.12 -55.65 18.47
N ASN A 361 23.70 -56.73 18.99
CA ASN A 361 25.04 -56.72 19.55
C ASN A 361 26.04 -56.34 18.45
N MET A 362 26.60 -55.12 18.51
CA MET A 362 27.82 -54.80 17.77
C MET A 362 29.01 -55.37 18.55
N SER A 363 29.59 -56.45 18.03
CA SER A 363 30.92 -56.91 18.39
C SER A 363 31.94 -56.05 17.65
N ILE A 364 32.79 -55.35 18.41
CA ILE A 364 33.98 -54.66 17.93
C ILE A 364 35.05 -55.72 17.62
N LYS A 365 35.60 -55.68 16.41
CA LYS A 365 36.93 -56.20 16.08
C LYS A 365 37.71 -55.15 15.32
#